data_AF-A0A951BQS7-F1
#
_entry.id   AF-A0A951BQS7-F1
#
_cell.length_a   1.000
_cell.length_b   1.000
_cell.length_c   1.000
_cell.angle_alpha   90.00
_cell.angle_beta   90.00
_cell.angle_gamma   90.00
#
_symmetry.space_group_name_H-M   'P 1'
#
loop_
_entity.id
_entity.type
_entity.pdbx_description
1 polymer ?
#
loop_
_entity_poly.entity_id
_entity_poly.type
_entity_poly.pdbx_seq_one_letter_code
_entity_poly.pdbx_strand_id
1 'polypeptide(L)'
;MRRPWTPTFGFVNLRRDVQDLRELARLAPGAAVATAYGHITAALKELLAEDGDREPEQHDAPALAQAAANRGLVTDRLVDTVYGLTVLKDVGLHGGAGTGLSVEQANEYIDLVGAALYVLHSSRGEHRRMDTTN
;
A
#
# COMPACT_ATOMS: atom_id res chain seq x y z
N MET A 1 4.02 27.15 -15.36
CA MET A 1 3.23 26.13 -16.09
C MET A 1 3.33 24.81 -15.32
N ARG A 2 2.33 24.46 -14.50
CA ARG A 2 2.29 23.17 -13.79
C ARG A 2 1.52 22.18 -14.67
N ARG A 3 2.13 21.05 -14.99
CA ARG A 3 1.49 19.99 -15.78
C ARG A 3 0.30 19.42 -14.99
N PRO A 4 -0.86 19.17 -15.61
CA PRO A 4 -1.93 18.42 -14.95
C PRO A 4 -1.41 17.01 -14.68
N TRP A 5 -1.48 16.59 -13.42
CA TRP A 5 -1.20 15.22 -13.01
C TRP A 5 -2.36 14.33 -13.49
N THR A 6 -2.05 13.35 -14.34
CA THR A 6 -2.99 12.29 -14.76
C THR A 6 -2.81 11.10 -13.83
N PRO A 7 -3.87 10.63 -13.13
CA PRO A 7 -3.79 9.38 -12.37
C PRO A 7 -3.61 8.21 -13.35
N THR A 8 -2.42 7.62 -13.38
CA THR A 8 -2.06 6.54 -14.32
C THR A 8 -2.51 5.15 -13.84
N PHE A 9 -2.86 4.98 -12.56
CA PHE A 9 -3.20 3.66 -12.01
C PHE A 9 -4.70 3.44 -11.97
N GLY A 10 -5.29 3.28 -13.16
CA GLY A 10 -6.65 2.78 -13.28
C GLY A 10 -6.77 1.40 -12.63
N PHE A 11 -7.66 1.30 -11.64
CA PHE A 11 -8.20 0.07 -11.06
C PHE A 11 -7.23 -1.12 -11.02
N VAL A 12 -6.42 -1.16 -9.96
CA VAL A 12 -5.70 -2.33 -9.46
C VAL A 12 -6.61 -3.56 -9.55
N ASN A 13 -6.33 -4.46 -10.48
CA ASN A 13 -6.96 -5.77 -10.45
C ASN A 13 -6.15 -6.58 -9.43
N LEU A 14 -6.52 -6.44 -8.16
CA LEU A 14 -5.79 -7.00 -7.01
C LEU A 14 -5.40 -8.47 -7.23
N ARG A 15 -6.25 -9.26 -7.90
CA ARG A 15 -5.94 -10.66 -8.24
C ARG A 15 -4.82 -10.80 -9.27
N ARG A 16 -4.85 -9.98 -10.33
CA ARG A 16 -3.81 -9.97 -11.37
C ARG A 16 -2.49 -9.46 -10.79
N ASP A 17 -2.55 -8.37 -10.04
CA ASP A 17 -1.35 -7.76 -9.44
C ASP A 17 -0.68 -8.68 -8.41
N VAL A 18 -1.46 -9.45 -7.63
CA VAL A 18 -0.91 -10.47 -6.73
C VAL A 18 -0.24 -11.62 -7.48
N GLN A 19 -0.78 -12.05 -8.63
CA GLN A 19 -0.12 -13.10 -9.43
C GLN A 19 1.18 -12.59 -10.05
N ASP A 20 1.18 -11.38 -10.62
CA ASP A 20 2.38 -10.76 -11.19
C ASP A 20 3.47 -10.59 -10.10
N LEU A 21 3.09 -10.20 -8.89
CA LEU A 21 3.99 -10.12 -7.73
C LEU A 21 4.53 -11.50 -7.31
N ARG A 22 3.72 -12.56 -7.37
CA ARG A 22 4.16 -13.93 -7.06
C ARG A 22 5.13 -14.47 -8.10
N GLU A 23 4.95 -14.14 -9.37
CA GLU A 23 5.91 -14.45 -10.43
C GLU A 23 7.22 -13.71 -10.21
N LEU A 24 7.14 -12.41 -9.89
CA LEU A 24 8.32 -11.62 -9.52
C LEU A 24 9.03 -12.18 -8.29
N ALA A 25 8.29 -12.64 -7.28
CA ALA A 25 8.85 -13.21 -6.05
C ALA A 25 9.69 -14.47 -6.31
N ARG A 26 9.32 -15.28 -7.31
CA ARG A 26 10.10 -16.46 -7.71
C ARG A 26 11.47 -16.09 -8.30
N LEU A 27 11.58 -14.92 -8.93
CA LEU A 27 12.79 -14.45 -9.60
C LEU A 27 13.64 -13.55 -8.69
N ALA A 28 12.99 -12.65 -7.96
CA ALA A 28 13.59 -11.61 -7.14
C ALA A 28 12.68 -11.30 -5.93
N PRO A 29 12.74 -12.12 -4.86
CA PRO A 29 11.91 -11.97 -3.67
C PRO A 29 11.91 -10.53 -3.09
N GLY A 30 13.10 -9.93 -2.95
CA GLY A 30 13.24 -8.57 -2.43
C GLY A 30 12.61 -7.51 -3.33
N ALA A 31 12.70 -7.68 -4.66
CA ALA A 31 12.05 -6.77 -5.60
C ALA A 31 10.52 -6.89 -5.49
N ALA A 32 9.99 -8.11 -5.36
CA ALA A 32 8.56 -8.33 -5.19
C ALA A 32 8.00 -7.66 -3.93
N VAL A 33 8.72 -7.78 -2.80
CA VAL A 33 8.35 -7.09 -1.54
C VAL A 33 8.40 -5.57 -1.69
N ALA A 34 9.43 -5.03 -2.33
CA ALA A 34 9.53 -3.60 -2.59
C ALA A 34 8.37 -3.10 -3.49
N THR A 35 8.04 -3.83 -4.55
CA THR A 35 6.92 -3.51 -5.44
C THR A 35 5.58 -3.59 -4.71
N ALA A 36 5.34 -4.66 -3.94
CA ALA A 36 4.12 -4.83 -3.15
C ALA A 36 3.93 -3.68 -2.14
N TYR A 37 5.00 -3.28 -1.44
CA TYR A 37 4.97 -2.12 -0.55
C TYR A 37 4.70 -0.80 -1.30
N GLY A 38 5.25 -0.67 -2.51
CA GLY A 38 4.95 0.44 -3.41
C GLY A 38 3.46 0.57 -3.74
N HIS A 39 2.74 -0.54 -3.88
CA HIS A 39 1.29 -0.52 -4.14
C HIS A 39 0.50 0.07 -2.96
N ILE A 40 0.85 -0.27 -1.71
CA ILE A 40 0.21 0.36 -0.53
C ILE A 40 0.48 1.85 -0.50
N THR A 41 1.74 2.24 -0.73
CA THR A 41 2.14 3.65 -0.74
C THR A 41 1.35 4.42 -1.80
N ALA A 42 1.23 3.88 -3.01
CA ALA A 42 0.48 4.50 -4.09
C ALA A 42 -1.02 4.63 -3.75
N ALA A 43 -1.62 3.58 -3.16
CA ALA A 43 -3.03 3.59 -2.80
C ALA A 43 -3.33 4.62 -1.69
N LEU A 44 -2.45 4.77 -0.70
CA LEU A 44 -2.58 5.81 0.33
C LEU A 44 -2.42 7.23 -0.24
N LYS A 45 -1.47 7.43 -1.16
CA LYS A 45 -1.30 8.72 -1.86
C LYS A 45 -2.53 9.09 -2.67
N GLU A 46 -3.09 8.11 -3.40
CA GLU A 46 -4.32 8.31 -4.16
C GLU A 46 -5.49 8.64 -3.24
N LEU A 47 -5.64 7.94 -2.11
CA LEU A 47 -6.71 8.18 -1.14
C LEU A 47 -6.66 9.61 -0.59
N LEU A 48 -5.47 10.09 -0.22
CA LEU A 48 -5.28 11.46 0.26
C LEU A 48 -5.49 12.50 -0.84
N ALA A 49 -5.06 12.21 -2.07
CA ALA A 49 -5.27 13.10 -3.21
C ALA A 49 -6.77 13.26 -3.55
N GLU A 50 -7.55 12.19 -3.45
CA GLU A 50 -9.00 12.21 -3.62
C GLU A 50 -9.71 13.06 -2.55
N ASP A 51 -9.20 13.06 -1.32
CA ASP A 51 -9.65 13.92 -0.20
C ASP A 51 -9.12 15.37 -0.30
N GLY A 52 -8.44 15.70 -1.39
CA GLY A 52 -7.97 17.07 -1.67
C GLY A 52 -6.62 17.43 -1.05
N ASP A 53 -5.86 16.46 -0.54
CA ASP A 53 -4.45 16.68 -0.21
C ASP A 53 -3.62 16.93 -1.47
N ARG A 54 -2.82 17.99 -1.46
CA ARG A 54 -2.04 18.45 -2.63
C ARG A 54 -0.58 18.04 -2.58
N GLU A 55 -0.09 17.53 -1.44
CA GLU A 55 1.32 17.15 -1.28
C GLU A 55 1.54 15.77 -0.65
N PRO A 56 0.83 14.70 -1.06
CA PRO A 56 1.05 13.36 -0.51
C PRO A 56 2.40 12.75 -0.93
N GLU A 57 3.15 13.37 -1.85
CA GLU A 57 4.37 12.76 -2.41
C GLU A 57 5.55 12.69 -1.43
N GLN A 58 5.58 13.54 -0.40
CA GLN A 58 6.73 13.69 0.50
C GLN A 58 6.74 12.70 1.68
N HIS A 59 5.66 11.94 1.85
CA HIS A 59 5.46 11.06 2.99
C HIS A 59 5.74 9.59 2.64
N ASP A 60 6.32 8.87 3.60
CA ASP A 60 6.40 7.41 3.56
C ASP A 60 5.04 6.77 3.89
N ALA A 61 4.91 5.46 3.67
CA ALA A 61 3.61 4.79 3.88
C ALA A 61 3.05 4.96 5.30
N PRO A 62 3.85 4.88 6.39
CA PRO A 62 3.34 5.14 7.73
C PRO A 62 2.83 6.57 7.93
N ALA A 63 3.57 7.59 7.47
CA ALA A 63 3.10 8.97 7.57
C ALA A 63 1.84 9.22 6.72
N LEU A 64 1.74 8.60 5.55
CA LEU A 64 0.53 8.64 4.72
C LEU A 64 -0.67 7.98 5.41
N ALA A 65 -0.47 6.81 6.03
CA ALA A 65 -1.53 6.11 6.76
C ALA A 65 -2.00 6.95 7.96
N GLN A 66 -1.08 7.55 8.71
CA GLN A 66 -1.42 8.45 9.81
C GLN A 66 -2.17 9.69 9.33
N ALA A 67 -1.74 10.31 8.23
CA ALA A 67 -2.43 11.45 7.64
C ALA A 67 -3.86 11.08 7.20
N ALA A 68 -4.05 9.90 6.59
CA ALA A 68 -5.36 9.40 6.22
C ALA A 68 -6.24 9.12 7.45
N ALA A 69 -5.68 8.59 8.53
CA ALA A 69 -6.41 8.34 9.78
C ALA A 69 -6.85 9.65 10.46
N ASN A 70 -5.98 10.66 10.49
CA ASN A 70 -6.31 11.99 11.03
C ASN A 70 -7.47 12.67 10.28
N ARG A 71 -7.71 12.28 9.03
CA ARG A 71 -8.83 12.73 8.18
C ARG A 71 -10.03 11.80 8.23
N GLY A 72 -9.98 10.71 9.00
CA GLY A 72 -11.06 9.72 9.11
C GLY A 72 -11.24 8.84 7.86
N LEU A 73 -10.26 8.81 6.95
CA LEU A 73 -10.33 8.03 5.71
C LEU A 73 -9.99 6.55 5.94
N VAL A 74 -9.24 6.26 7.00
CA VAL A 74 -8.83 4.91 7.43
C VAL A 74 -8.91 4.78 8.95
N THR A 75 -8.87 3.55 9.44
CA THR A 75 -8.87 3.26 10.89
C THR A 75 -7.45 3.19 11.45
N ASP A 76 -7.30 3.43 12.77
CA ASP A 76 -6.02 3.26 13.48
C ASP A 76 -5.43 1.86 13.29
N ARG A 77 -6.30 0.83 13.19
CA ARG A 77 -5.86 -0.54 12.91
C ARG A 77 -5.16 -0.67 11.56
N LEU A 78 -5.56 0.09 10.54
CA LEU A 78 -4.89 0.09 9.26
C LEU A 78 -3.53 0.81 9.35
N VAL A 79 -3.43 1.85 10.18
CA VAL A 79 -2.15 2.51 10.48
C VAL A 79 -1.17 1.51 11.10
N ASP A 80 -1.58 0.79 12.15
CA ASP A 80 -0.76 -0.25 12.78
C ASP A 80 -0.32 -1.33 11.79
N THR A 81 -1.22 -1.71 10.88
CA THR A 81 -0.93 -2.68 9.81
C THR A 81 0.16 -2.17 8.87
N VAL A 82 0.09 -0.91 8.44
CA VAL A 82 1.09 -0.29 7.55
C VAL A 82 2.45 -0.15 8.25
N TYR A 83 2.46 0.19 9.54
CA TYR A 83 3.69 0.18 10.35
C TYR A 83 4.31 -1.21 10.41
N GLY A 84 3.51 -2.25 10.69
CA GLY A 84 3.98 -3.64 10.71
C GLY A 84 4.57 -4.08 9.37
N LEU A 85 3.91 -3.74 8.26
CA LEU A 85 4.42 -4.04 6.91
C LEU A 85 5.74 -3.31 6.61
N THR A 86 5.90 -2.07 7.07
CA THR A 86 7.15 -1.33 6.92
C THR A 86 8.30 -2.04 7.64
N VAL A 87 8.08 -2.45 8.89
CA VAL A 87 9.07 -3.20 9.68
C VAL A 87 9.42 -4.53 9.01
N LEU A 88 8.42 -5.29 8.56
CA LEU A 88 8.64 -6.57 7.87
C LEU A 88 9.42 -6.40 6.57
N LYS A 89 9.13 -5.35 5.79
CA LYS A 89 9.88 -4.99 4.58
C LYS A 89 11.34 -4.68 4.93
N ASP A 90 11.58 -3.86 5.95
CA ASP A 90 12.93 -3.48 6.33
C ASP A 90 13.74 -4.66 6.90
N VAL A 91 13.12 -5.50 7.75
CA VAL A 91 13.75 -6.72 8.27
C VAL A 91 14.01 -7.74 7.15
N GLY A 92 13.08 -7.92 6.22
CA GLY A 92 13.22 -8.86 5.11
C GLY A 92 14.26 -8.43 4.07
N LEU A 93 14.41 -7.11 3.84
CA LEU A 93 15.39 -6.56 2.91
C LEU A 93 16.79 -6.42 3.52
N HIS A 94 16.90 -6.24 4.85
CA HIS A 94 18.18 -6.00 5.53
C HIS A 94 18.57 -7.12 6.52
N GLY A 95 17.83 -8.22 6.56
CA GLY A 95 18.01 -9.32 7.51
C GLY A 95 19.34 -10.08 7.32
N GLY A 96 20.22 -9.91 8.30
CA GLY A 96 21.29 -10.81 8.78
C GLY A 96 22.02 -11.75 7.80
N ALA A 97 23.31 -11.44 7.57
CA ALA A 97 24.40 -12.36 7.19
C ALA A 97 24.05 -13.51 6.21
N GLY A 98 23.61 -13.18 5.01
CA GLY A 98 23.85 -14.01 3.82
C GLY A 98 22.65 -14.79 3.26
N THR A 99 21.50 -14.79 3.91
CA THR A 99 20.26 -15.36 3.34
C THR A 99 19.28 -14.23 3.07
N GLY A 100 19.29 -13.72 1.84
CA GLY A 100 18.26 -12.79 1.38
C GLY A 100 16.85 -13.38 1.53
N LEU A 101 15.84 -12.53 1.40
CA LEU A 101 14.44 -12.90 1.50
C LEU A 101 14.09 -14.16 0.66
N SER A 102 13.44 -15.16 1.27
CA SER A 102 13.00 -16.36 0.55
C SER A 102 11.74 -16.09 -0.29
N VAL A 103 11.47 -16.95 -1.28
CA VAL A 103 10.23 -16.89 -2.09
C VAL A 103 8.99 -17.06 -1.21
N GLU A 104 9.06 -17.92 -0.20
CA GLU A 104 7.96 -18.16 0.74
C GLU A 104 7.67 -16.91 1.58
N GLN A 105 8.70 -16.31 2.16
CA GLN A 105 8.58 -15.05 2.92
C GLN A 105 8.05 -13.90 2.06
N ALA A 106 8.48 -13.82 0.79
CA ALA A 106 7.94 -12.84 -0.15
C ALA A 106 6.44 -13.05 -0.40
N ASN A 107 6.00 -14.29 -0.59
CA ASN A 107 4.60 -14.61 -0.82
C ASN A 107 3.72 -14.30 0.40
N GLU A 108 4.19 -14.64 1.61
CA GLU A 108 3.50 -14.27 2.86
C GLU A 108 3.35 -12.75 2.97
N TYR A 109 4.41 -12.00 2.67
CA TYR A 109 4.36 -10.55 2.66
C TYR A 109 3.37 -10.01 1.62
N ILE A 110 3.36 -10.56 0.39
CA ILE A 110 2.42 -10.20 -0.67
C ILE A 110 0.97 -10.44 -0.22
N ASP A 111 0.71 -11.54 0.49
CA ASP A 111 -0.63 -11.86 0.99
C ASP A 111 -1.10 -10.87 2.06
N LEU A 112 -0.21 -10.46 2.98
CA LEU A 112 -0.50 -9.42 3.96
C LEU A 112 -0.76 -8.06 3.28
N VAL A 113 0.02 -7.71 2.27
CA VAL A 113 -0.19 -6.50 1.46
C VAL A 113 -1.54 -6.56 0.74
N GLY A 114 -1.88 -7.70 0.15
CA GLY A 114 -3.17 -7.91 -0.51
C GLY A 114 -4.35 -7.71 0.44
N ALA A 115 -4.25 -8.22 1.67
CA ALA A 115 -5.25 -8.00 2.70
C ALA A 115 -5.37 -6.52 3.10
N ALA A 116 -4.24 -5.82 3.31
CA ALA A 116 -4.25 -4.40 3.65
C ALA A 116 -4.86 -3.54 2.53
N LEU A 117 -4.52 -3.82 1.27
CA LEU A 117 -5.13 -3.16 0.12
C LEU A 117 -6.64 -3.44 0.05
N TYR A 118 -7.09 -4.67 0.28
CA TYR A 118 -8.51 -4.99 0.32
C TYR A 118 -9.27 -4.18 1.37
N VAL A 119 -8.72 -4.06 2.58
CA VAL A 119 -9.29 -3.23 3.66
C VAL A 119 -9.36 -1.76 3.25
N LEU A 120 -8.27 -1.21 2.71
CA LEU A 120 -8.20 0.18 2.23
C LEU A 120 -9.28 0.49 1.17
N HIS A 121 -9.47 -0.43 0.22
CA HIS A 121 -10.51 -0.29 -0.81
C HIS A 121 -11.92 -0.40 -0.23
N SER A 122 -12.11 -1.22 0.79
CA SER A 122 -13.41 -1.38 1.46
C SER A 122 -13.78 -0.12 2.25
N SER A 123 -12.82 0.51 2.93
CA SER A 123 -13.03 1.76 3.68
C SER A 123 -13.44 2.95 2.78
N ARG A 124 -12.93 3.02 1.54
CA ARG A 124 -13.38 4.00 0.53
C ARG A 124 -14.86 3.87 0.19
N GLY A 125 -15.38 2.65 0.15
CA GLY A 125 -16.78 2.38 -0.16
C GLY A 125 -17.74 2.80 0.95
N GLU A 126 -17.30 2.74 2.21
CA GLU A 126 -18.09 3.15 3.38
C GLU A 126 -18.14 4.67 3.51
N HIS A 127 -17.01 5.37 3.34
CA HIS A 127 -16.93 6.82 3.42
C HIS A 127 -17.86 7.50 2.38
N ARG A 128 -17.86 7.02 1.13
CA ARG A 128 -18.70 7.58 0.05
C ARG A 128 -20.21 7.40 0.26
N ARG A 129 -20.62 6.41 1.08
CA ARG A 129 -22.04 6.20 1.42
C ARG A 129 -22.54 7.16 2.49
N MET A 130 -21.65 7.75 3.30
CA MET A 130 -22.04 8.70 4.33
C MET A 130 -22.35 10.08 3.73
N ASP A 131 -21.63 10.50 2.70
CA ASP A 131 -21.80 11.83 2.07
C ASP A 131 -23.07 11.98 1.21
N THR A 132 -23.76 10.89 0.86
CA THR A 132 -24.94 10.92 -0.03
C THR A 132 -26.27 11.09 0.71
N THR A 133 -26.24 11.36 2.02
CA THR A 133 -27.45 11.43 2.87
C THR A 133 -27.86 12.85 3.27
N ASN A 134 -27.42 13.89 2.55
CA ASN A 134 -27.78 15.28 2.87
C ASN A 134 -28.41 16.02 1.67
#